data_AF-A0A418WUC2-F1
#
_entry.id   AF-A0A418WUC2-F1
#
_cell.length_a   1.000
_cell.length_b   1.000
_cell.length_c   1.000
_cell.angle_alpha   90.00
_cell.angle_beta   90.00
_cell.angle_gamma   90.00
#
_symmetry.space_group_name_H-M   'P 1'
#
loop_
_entity.id
_entity.type
_entity.pdbx_description
1 polymer ?
#
loop_
_entity_poly.entity_id
_entity_poly.type
_entity_poly.pdbx_seq_one_letter_code
_entity_poly.pdbx_strand_id
1 'polypeptide(L)'
;MSGLTTLEEAARLRLEAFYNGAAYNPTSNAGGMAAGGHQVNFEPSLDDVALVMKGAARMALEVAASAVQTAADASNIAAIVGGTGGINLTPTGIPRIAVLGALAFLDQVAPLLLPIETTGALTISPHQVGAVIFSNGHPLTLPAFASCRDGWWCKTKNIHGSTAVSVAVVGADTIDGGAGPLSVTAGTAKEIYRAATGFRSI
;
A
#
# COMPACT_ATOMS: atom_id res chain seq x y z
N MET A 1 -28.69 -3.66 1.67
CA MET A 1 -29.46 -4.00 2.89
C MET A 1 -30.02 -5.39 2.66
N SER A 2 -29.39 -6.42 3.24
CA SER A 2 -29.95 -7.78 3.19
C SER A 2 -30.85 -7.95 4.40
N GLY A 3 -32.16 -7.87 4.16
CA GLY A 3 -33.18 -8.24 5.12
C GLY A 3 -33.77 -9.61 4.79
N LEU A 4 -34.60 -10.13 5.69
CA LEU A 4 -35.47 -11.27 5.42
C LEU A 4 -36.21 -11.04 4.10
N THR A 5 -36.35 -12.08 3.29
CA THR A 5 -37.20 -12.01 2.10
C THR A 5 -38.65 -11.76 2.53
N THR A 6 -39.49 -11.29 1.60
CA THR A 6 -40.93 -11.11 1.85
C THR A 6 -41.61 -12.36 2.41
N LEU A 7 -41.13 -13.56 2.03
CA LEU A 7 -41.69 -14.84 2.48
C LEU A 7 -41.21 -15.21 3.90
N GLU A 8 -39.93 -14.96 4.20
CA GLU A 8 -39.36 -15.18 5.54
C GLU A 8 -39.90 -14.17 6.57
N GLU A 9 -40.12 -12.92 6.16
CA GLU A 9 -40.73 -11.89 7.02
C GLU A 9 -42.20 -12.19 7.30
N ALA A 10 -42.94 -12.69 6.30
CA ALA A 10 -44.31 -13.16 6.51
C ALA A 10 -44.36 -14.35 7.48
N ALA A 11 -43.39 -15.26 7.43
CA ALA A 11 -43.27 -16.37 8.39
C ALA A 11 -42.93 -15.89 9.79
N ARG A 12 -42.03 -14.91 9.94
CA ARG A 12 -41.72 -14.28 11.23
C ARG A 12 -42.98 -13.70 11.87
N LEU A 13 -43.78 -12.96 11.11
CA LEU A 13 -45.02 -12.35 11.58
C LEU A 13 -46.08 -13.39 11.96
N ARG A 14 -46.21 -14.49 11.20
CA ARG A 14 -47.09 -15.61 11.55
C ARG A 14 -46.64 -16.31 12.82
N LEU A 15 -45.34 -16.56 12.96
CA LEU A 15 -44.77 -17.18 14.14
C LEU A 15 -45.02 -16.33 15.40
N GLU A 16 -44.85 -15.01 15.32
CA GLU A 16 -45.20 -14.07 16.40
C GLU A 16 -46.70 -14.11 16.76
N ALA A 17 -47.58 -14.33 15.79
CA ALA A 17 -49.01 -14.44 16.04
C ALA A 17 -49.40 -15.78 16.70
N PHE A 18 -48.69 -16.87 16.37
CA PHE A 18 -48.98 -18.21 16.89
C PHE A 18 -48.33 -18.48 18.24
N TYR A 19 -47.14 -17.93 18.49
CA TYR A 19 -46.35 -18.20 19.68
C TYR A 19 -46.55 -17.13 20.76
N ASN A 20 -46.90 -17.55 21.97
CA ASN A 20 -47.00 -16.69 23.14
C ASN A 20 -46.32 -17.36 24.35
N GLY A 21 -45.15 -16.87 24.74
CA GLY A 21 -44.39 -17.40 25.87
C GLY A 21 -45.16 -17.39 27.21
N ALA A 22 -46.13 -16.50 27.39
CA ALA A 22 -46.97 -16.46 28.59
C ALA A 22 -48.03 -17.59 28.63
N ALA A 23 -48.29 -18.26 27.50
CA ALA A 23 -49.20 -19.39 27.40
C ALA A 23 -48.50 -20.75 27.60
N TYR A 24 -47.18 -20.76 27.82
CA TYR A 24 -46.41 -21.99 28.02
C TYR A 24 -46.89 -22.75 29.26
N ASN A 25 -47.25 -24.02 29.06
CA ASN A 25 -47.57 -24.95 30.12
C ASN A 25 -46.92 -26.30 29.80
N PRO A 26 -46.00 -26.82 30.64
CA PRO A 26 -45.25 -28.04 30.31
C PRO A 26 -46.13 -29.28 30.15
N THR A 27 -47.36 -29.27 30.68
CA THR A 27 -48.29 -30.41 30.66
C THR A 27 -49.39 -30.29 29.62
N SER A 28 -49.89 -29.08 29.34
CA SER A 28 -51.04 -28.86 28.44
C SER A 28 -50.76 -28.00 27.21
N ASN A 29 -49.64 -27.28 27.18
CA ASN A 29 -49.25 -26.39 26.09
C ASN A 29 -47.72 -26.20 26.08
N ALA A 30 -46.99 -27.30 25.90
CA ALA A 30 -45.52 -27.28 25.95
C ALA A 30 -44.91 -26.43 24.81
N GLY A 31 -45.69 -26.15 23.77
CA GLY A 31 -45.30 -25.27 22.67
C GLY A 31 -45.59 -23.79 22.89
N GLY A 32 -46.24 -23.38 23.99
CA GLY A 32 -46.55 -21.96 24.25
C GLY A 32 -47.46 -21.34 23.18
N MET A 33 -48.35 -22.12 22.56
CA MET A 33 -49.18 -21.66 21.45
C MET A 33 -50.38 -20.83 21.98
N ALA A 34 -50.65 -19.70 21.34
CA ALA A 34 -51.77 -18.82 21.70
C ALA A 34 -53.14 -19.42 21.32
N ALA A 35 -54.21 -18.89 21.93
CA ALA A 35 -55.62 -19.14 21.57
C ALA A 35 -56.08 -20.61 21.55
N GLY A 36 -55.49 -21.48 22.36
CA GLY A 36 -55.90 -22.90 22.44
C GLY A 36 -55.47 -23.77 21.24
N GLY A 37 -54.72 -23.19 20.28
CA GLY A 37 -54.34 -23.81 19.01
C GLY A 37 -53.18 -24.79 19.09
N HIS A 38 -52.95 -25.45 20.23
CA HIS A 38 -51.70 -26.19 20.52
C HIS A 38 -51.43 -27.37 19.57
N GLN A 39 -52.46 -27.95 18.94
CA GLN A 39 -52.32 -28.99 17.91
C GLN A 39 -52.38 -28.42 16.50
N VAL A 40 -53.26 -27.44 16.27
CA VAL A 40 -53.54 -26.89 14.93
C VAL A 40 -52.42 -25.98 14.43
N ASN A 41 -51.80 -25.22 15.33
CA ASN A 41 -50.80 -24.21 14.96
C ASN A 41 -49.36 -24.74 15.11
N PHE A 42 -49.15 -25.92 15.70
CA PHE A 42 -47.82 -26.43 16.02
C PHE A 42 -47.00 -26.76 14.77
N GLU A 43 -47.55 -27.54 13.85
CA GLU A 43 -46.88 -27.90 12.60
C GLU A 43 -46.62 -26.66 11.70
N PRO A 44 -47.59 -25.74 11.48
CA PRO A 44 -47.31 -24.46 10.80
C PRO A 44 -46.23 -23.62 11.47
N SER A 45 -46.17 -23.60 12.81
CA SER A 45 -45.15 -22.83 13.53
C SER A 45 -43.75 -23.42 13.39
N LEU A 46 -43.62 -24.74 13.26
CA LEU A 46 -42.33 -25.40 13.01
C LEU A 46 -41.81 -25.07 11.60
N ASP A 47 -42.67 -25.07 10.60
CA ASP A 47 -42.32 -24.67 9.24
C ASP A 47 -41.90 -23.20 9.16
N ASP A 48 -42.62 -22.31 9.87
CA ASP A 48 -42.26 -20.90 9.95
C ASP A 48 -40.92 -20.67 10.67
N VAL A 49 -40.64 -21.41 11.75
CA VAL A 49 -39.31 -21.42 12.41
C VAL A 49 -38.23 -21.85 11.43
N ALA A 50 -38.43 -22.94 10.69
CA ALA A 50 -37.46 -23.43 9.72
C ALA A 50 -37.17 -22.39 8.63
N LEU A 51 -38.19 -21.68 8.15
CA LEU A 51 -38.03 -20.65 7.14
C LEU A 51 -37.28 -19.41 7.67
N VAL A 52 -37.61 -18.96 8.89
CA VAL A 52 -36.91 -17.85 9.55
C VAL A 52 -35.43 -18.21 9.81
N MET A 53 -35.16 -19.44 10.26
CA MET A 53 -33.79 -19.92 10.48
C MET A 53 -32.99 -20.01 9.19
N LYS A 54 -33.61 -20.40 8.06
CA LYS A 54 -32.99 -20.38 6.74
C LYS A 54 -32.62 -18.94 6.32
N GLY A 55 -33.50 -17.97 6.56
CA GLY A 55 -33.22 -16.55 6.33
C GLY A 55 -32.08 -16.03 7.19
N ALA A 56 -32.07 -16.39 8.48
CA ALA A 56 -31.00 -16.04 9.40
C ALA A 56 -29.64 -16.62 8.97
N ALA A 57 -29.59 -17.89 8.56
CA ALA A 57 -28.38 -18.54 8.05
C ALA A 57 -27.87 -17.89 6.76
N ARG A 58 -28.77 -17.50 5.86
CA ARG A 58 -28.41 -16.75 4.64
C ARG A 58 -27.78 -15.39 4.98
N MET A 59 -28.40 -14.63 5.88
CA MET A 59 -27.84 -13.35 6.33
C MET A 59 -26.47 -13.53 6.98
N ALA A 60 -26.28 -14.57 7.80
CA ALA A 60 -24.99 -14.87 8.42
C ALA A 60 -23.89 -15.16 7.37
N LEU A 61 -24.24 -15.90 6.31
CA LEU A 61 -23.31 -16.19 5.20
C LEU A 61 -22.95 -14.93 4.40
N GLU A 62 -23.92 -14.04 4.19
CA GLU A 62 -23.73 -12.79 3.45
C GLU A 62 -22.89 -11.77 4.24
N VAL A 63 -23.05 -11.74 5.57
CA VAL A 63 -22.17 -10.98 6.48
C VAL A 63 -20.75 -11.53 6.43
N ALA A 64 -20.57 -12.86 6.45
CA ALA A 64 -19.26 -13.48 6.35
C ALA A 64 -18.58 -13.18 4.99
N ALA A 65 -19.33 -13.24 3.88
CA ALA A 65 -18.83 -12.88 2.55
C ALA A 65 -18.44 -11.38 2.47
N SER A 66 -19.25 -10.50 3.06
CA SER A 66 -18.95 -9.06 3.13
C SER A 66 -17.69 -8.76 3.94
N ALA A 67 -17.43 -9.51 5.01
CA ALA A 67 -16.21 -9.36 5.80
C ALA A 67 -14.96 -9.79 5.02
N VAL A 68 -15.04 -10.87 4.23
CA VAL A 68 -13.97 -11.31 3.33
C VAL A 68 -13.70 -10.26 2.24
N GLN A 69 -14.75 -9.71 1.64
CA GLN A 69 -14.62 -8.64 0.64
C GLN A 69 -13.95 -7.39 1.24
N THR A 70 -14.37 -6.98 2.44
CA THR A 70 -13.78 -5.83 3.14
C THR A 70 -12.29 -6.04 3.44
N ALA A 71 -11.91 -7.25 3.83
CA ALA A 71 -10.49 -7.59 4.05
C ALA A 71 -9.68 -7.57 2.75
N ALA A 72 -10.24 -8.03 1.64
CA ALA A 72 -9.63 -7.96 0.32
C ALA A 72 -9.48 -6.50 -0.15
N ASP A 73 -10.49 -5.67 0.04
CA ASP A 73 -10.45 -4.24 -0.29
C ASP A 73 -9.41 -3.50 0.54
N ALA A 74 -9.30 -3.80 1.84
CA ALA A 74 -8.25 -3.26 2.70
C ALA A 74 -6.85 -3.66 2.24
N SER A 75 -6.66 -4.91 1.79
CA SER A 75 -5.40 -5.39 1.22
C SER A 75 -5.07 -4.69 -0.11
N ASN A 76 -6.05 -4.52 -0.98
CA ASN A 76 -5.90 -3.80 -2.25
C ASN A 76 -5.54 -2.32 -2.03
N ILE A 77 -6.19 -1.65 -1.08
CA ILE A 77 -5.87 -0.27 -0.69
C ILE A 77 -4.45 -0.21 -0.11
N ALA A 78 -4.07 -1.15 0.76
CA ALA A 78 -2.71 -1.21 1.31
C ALA A 78 -1.66 -1.45 0.22
N ALA A 79 -1.96 -2.21 -0.83
CA ALA A 79 -1.07 -2.38 -1.98
C ALA A 79 -0.95 -1.08 -2.80
N ILE A 80 -2.07 -0.35 -3.00
CA ILE A 80 -2.10 0.94 -3.70
C ILE A 80 -1.37 2.04 -2.93
N VAL A 81 -1.46 2.04 -1.59
CA VAL A 81 -0.88 3.09 -0.74
C VAL A 81 0.54 2.76 -0.29
N GLY A 82 0.83 1.49 0.04
CA GLY A 82 2.10 1.02 0.61
C GLY A 82 3.05 0.33 -0.38
N GLY A 83 2.61 0.05 -1.61
CA GLY A 83 3.48 -0.48 -2.65
C GLY A 83 4.62 0.47 -3.01
N THR A 84 5.72 -0.05 -3.55
CA THR A 84 6.94 0.71 -3.90
C THR A 84 6.72 1.85 -4.91
N GLY A 85 5.51 1.93 -5.51
CA GLY A 85 5.02 3.01 -6.38
C GLY A 85 3.66 3.59 -5.97
N GLY A 86 3.23 3.40 -4.71
CA GLY A 86 1.91 3.77 -4.23
C GLY A 86 1.63 5.28 -4.14
N ILE A 87 0.34 5.63 -4.14
CA ILE A 87 -0.13 7.00 -3.92
C ILE A 87 -0.06 7.22 -2.40
N ASN A 88 1.07 7.74 -1.92
CA ASN A 88 1.26 8.01 -0.51
C ASN A 88 0.22 9.06 -0.05
N LEU A 89 -0.84 8.64 0.64
CA LEU A 89 -1.93 9.51 1.14
C LEU A 89 -1.61 10.11 2.52
N THR A 90 -0.43 9.83 3.09
CA THR A 90 -0.01 10.53 4.31
C THR A 90 0.27 11.99 3.97
N PRO A 91 -0.38 12.96 4.67
CA PRO A 91 -0.34 14.39 4.32
C PRO A 91 1.06 15.05 4.46
N THR A 92 2.09 14.28 4.82
CA THR A 92 3.47 14.75 5.02
C THR A 92 4.43 14.36 3.89
N GLY A 93 3.97 13.63 2.86
CA GLY A 93 4.82 13.23 1.73
C GLY A 93 4.14 13.45 0.39
N ILE A 94 4.76 14.23 -0.49
CA ILE A 94 4.30 14.40 -1.88
C ILE A 94 4.20 13.01 -2.53
N PRO A 95 3.06 12.63 -3.14
CA PRO A 95 2.89 11.30 -3.72
C PRO A 95 3.95 11.04 -4.80
N ARG A 96 4.67 9.91 -4.74
CA ARG A 96 5.78 9.59 -5.66
C ARG A 96 5.35 9.58 -7.14
N ILE A 97 4.09 9.25 -7.44
CA ILE A 97 3.50 9.36 -8.79
C ILE A 97 3.43 10.81 -9.28
N ALA A 98 3.11 11.77 -8.40
CA ALA A 98 3.14 13.19 -8.75
C ALA A 98 4.58 13.66 -8.98
N VAL A 99 5.56 13.10 -8.24
CA VAL A 99 6.97 13.41 -8.46
C VAL A 99 7.46 12.85 -9.80
N LEU A 100 7.21 11.57 -10.14
CA LEU A 100 7.61 11.03 -11.44
C LEU A 100 6.87 11.69 -12.62
N GLY A 101 5.58 11.97 -12.46
CA GLY A 101 4.77 12.65 -13.47
C GLY A 101 5.19 14.10 -13.68
N ALA A 102 5.44 14.87 -12.61
CA ALA A 102 5.89 16.25 -12.72
C ALA A 102 7.32 16.36 -13.27
N LEU A 103 8.21 15.41 -12.94
CA LEU A 103 9.57 15.33 -13.47
C LEU A 103 9.62 15.00 -14.97
N ALA A 104 8.58 14.35 -15.52
CA ALA A 104 8.47 14.09 -16.95
C ALA A 104 8.19 15.36 -17.78
N PHE A 105 7.74 16.45 -17.16
CA PHE A 105 7.46 17.74 -17.81
C PHE A 105 8.50 18.83 -17.49
N LEU A 106 9.50 18.53 -16.66
CA LEU A 106 10.60 19.44 -16.34
C LEU A 106 11.77 19.18 -17.31
N ASP A 107 11.67 19.75 -18.52
CA ASP A 107 12.75 19.73 -19.53
C ASP A 107 13.98 20.60 -19.10
N GLN A 108 13.82 21.39 -18.03
CA GLN A 108 14.91 22.04 -17.30
C GLN A 108 14.69 21.86 -15.80
N VAL A 109 15.26 20.79 -15.24
CA VAL A 109 15.33 20.62 -13.78
C VAL A 109 16.34 21.64 -13.24
N ALA A 110 15.87 22.84 -12.87
CA ALA A 110 16.48 23.51 -11.74
C ALA A 110 16.12 22.65 -10.51
N PRO A 111 17.07 21.97 -9.85
CA PRO A 111 16.74 21.04 -8.78
C PRO A 111 16.27 21.84 -7.55
N LEU A 112 14.97 22.07 -7.48
CA LEU A 112 14.25 22.59 -6.32
C LEU A 112 13.99 21.40 -5.39
N LEU A 113 15.05 20.82 -4.84
CA LEU A 113 14.98 19.67 -3.96
C LEU A 113 15.81 19.96 -2.72
N LEU A 114 15.10 20.09 -1.59
CA LEU A 114 15.70 20.05 -0.26
C LEU A 114 16.69 18.88 -0.22
N PRO A 115 17.93 19.12 0.22
CA PRO A 115 18.97 18.11 0.16
C PRO A 115 18.59 16.89 1.00
N ILE A 116 18.74 15.69 0.41
CA ILE A 116 18.65 14.46 1.19
C ILE A 116 19.93 14.39 2.04
N GLU A 117 19.80 14.59 3.35
CA GLU A 117 20.89 14.38 4.30
C GLU A 117 21.04 12.89 4.61
N THR A 118 22.18 12.31 4.23
CA THR A 118 22.48 10.90 4.51
C THR A 118 23.60 10.78 5.53
N THR A 119 23.38 9.94 6.55
CA THR A 119 24.35 9.66 7.64
C THR A 119 25.27 8.46 7.35
N GLY A 120 25.38 8.03 6.08
CA GLY A 120 26.18 6.88 5.68
C GLY A 120 26.45 6.83 4.18
N ALA A 121 27.09 5.75 3.73
CA ALA A 121 27.35 5.49 2.31
C ALA A 121 26.03 5.39 1.52
N LEU A 122 26.00 5.96 0.32
CA LEU A 122 24.80 5.95 -0.53
C LEU A 122 25.11 5.33 -1.89
N THR A 123 24.24 4.43 -2.34
CA THR A 123 24.18 4.02 -3.74
C THR A 123 23.02 4.76 -4.40
N ILE A 124 23.32 5.51 -5.46
CA ILE A 124 22.30 6.21 -6.22
C ILE A 124 21.72 5.33 -7.34
N SER A 125 20.43 5.51 -7.61
CA SER A 125 19.69 4.85 -8.70
C SER A 125 19.69 5.73 -9.96
N PRO A 126 19.67 5.16 -11.17
CA PRO A 126 19.67 5.93 -12.43
C PRO A 126 18.52 6.93 -12.57
N HIS A 127 17.43 6.72 -11.82
CA HIS A 127 16.22 7.54 -11.86
C HIS A 127 16.18 8.61 -10.75
N GLN A 128 17.17 8.63 -9.85
CA GLN A 128 17.22 9.67 -8.83
C GLN A 128 17.59 11.02 -9.44
N VAL A 129 16.90 12.05 -8.99
CA VAL A 129 17.12 13.44 -9.35
C VAL A 129 17.13 14.29 -8.08
N GLY A 130 17.89 15.39 -8.07
CA GLY A 130 17.98 16.30 -6.93
C GLY A 130 19.39 16.43 -6.35
N ALA A 131 19.46 17.05 -5.16
CA ALA A 131 20.70 17.22 -4.40
C ALA A 131 20.73 16.25 -3.21
N VAL A 132 21.86 15.56 -3.03
CA VAL A 132 22.16 14.76 -1.84
C VAL A 132 23.29 15.44 -1.09
N ILE A 133 23.14 15.61 0.22
CA ILE A 133 24.20 16.12 1.10
C ILE A 133 24.64 14.99 2.03
N PHE A 134 25.94 14.70 2.00
CA PHE A 134 26.57 13.80 2.96
C PHE A 134 27.05 14.62 4.15
N SER A 135 26.68 14.21 5.37
CA SER A 135 27.12 14.88 6.60
C SER A 135 28.58 14.57 6.98
N ASN A 136 29.21 13.60 6.30
CA ASN A 136 30.56 13.10 6.54
C ASN A 136 31.21 12.64 5.21
N GLY A 137 32.52 12.38 5.21
CA GLY A 137 33.30 11.91 4.05
C GLY A 137 32.98 10.49 3.58
N HIS A 138 31.70 10.16 3.40
CA HIS A 138 31.20 8.84 3.04
C HIS A 138 31.34 8.57 1.54
N PRO A 139 31.57 7.31 1.14
CA PRO A 139 31.65 6.93 -0.26
C PRO A 139 30.28 7.09 -0.95
N LEU A 140 30.32 7.59 -2.19
CA LEU A 140 29.19 7.63 -3.11
C LEU A 140 29.35 6.51 -4.14
N THR A 141 28.30 5.72 -4.35
CA THR A 141 28.28 4.70 -5.40
C THR A 141 27.27 5.08 -6.48
N LEU A 142 27.74 5.25 -7.71
CA LEU A 142 26.96 5.52 -8.91
C LEU A 142 26.38 4.23 -9.49
N PRO A 143 25.27 4.28 -10.25
CA PRO A 143 24.67 3.10 -10.85
C PRO A 143 25.58 2.53 -11.94
N ALA A 144 25.39 1.26 -12.29
CA ALA A 144 26.07 0.66 -13.43
C ALA A 144 25.78 1.45 -14.72
N PHE A 145 26.79 1.56 -15.58
CA PHE A 145 26.70 2.32 -16.84
C PHE A 145 25.55 1.84 -17.75
N ALA A 146 25.32 0.53 -17.81
CA ALA A 146 24.25 -0.08 -18.61
C ALA A 146 22.84 0.33 -18.13
N SER A 147 22.70 0.74 -16.88
CA SER A 147 21.42 1.14 -16.28
C SER A 147 21.12 2.64 -16.45
N CYS A 148 22.10 3.43 -16.86
CA CYS A 148 21.93 4.86 -17.08
C CYS A 148 21.42 5.13 -18.50
N ARG A 149 20.59 6.16 -18.68
CA ARG A 149 20.14 6.62 -20.01
C ARG A 149 21.17 7.55 -20.66
N ASP A 150 21.07 7.75 -21.96
CA ASP A 150 21.87 8.77 -22.66
C ASP A 150 21.55 10.16 -22.09
N GLY A 151 22.60 10.96 -21.88
CA GLY A 151 22.49 12.28 -21.24
C GLY A 151 22.35 12.25 -19.72
N TRP A 152 22.52 11.09 -19.07
CA TRP A 152 22.61 11.04 -17.61
C TRP A 152 23.88 11.73 -17.09
N TRP A 153 23.74 12.54 -16.05
CA TRP A 153 24.83 13.23 -15.38
C TRP A 153 24.60 13.31 -13.87
N CYS A 154 25.68 13.41 -13.11
CA CYS A 154 25.67 13.76 -11.70
C CYS A 154 26.81 14.71 -11.36
N LYS A 155 26.57 15.63 -10.42
CA LYS A 155 27.61 16.52 -9.90
C LYS A 155 27.85 16.22 -8.43
N THR A 156 29.07 15.86 -8.10
CA THR A 156 29.48 15.56 -6.72
C THR A 156 30.41 16.65 -6.23
N LYS A 157 30.07 17.28 -5.10
CA LYS A 157 30.91 18.29 -4.45
C LYS A 157 31.29 17.82 -3.05
N ASN A 158 32.58 17.77 -2.76
CA ASN A 158 33.04 17.53 -1.40
C ASN A 158 33.04 18.87 -0.63
N ILE A 159 31.97 19.12 0.12
CA ILE A 159 31.85 20.30 1.00
C ILE A 159 32.38 20.04 2.41
N HIS A 160 32.80 18.82 2.72
CA HIS A 160 33.29 18.43 4.03
C HIS A 160 34.77 18.76 4.19
N GLY A 161 35.25 18.88 5.44
CA GLY A 161 36.69 19.04 5.75
C GLY A 161 37.55 17.79 5.53
N SER A 162 37.01 16.74 4.88
CA SER A 162 37.77 15.52 4.57
C SER A 162 38.72 15.78 3.40
N THR A 163 39.96 15.30 3.49
CA THR A 163 40.98 15.48 2.44
C THR A 163 40.49 14.97 1.07
N ALA A 164 39.68 13.89 1.05
CA ALA A 164 39.00 13.39 -0.13
C ALA A 164 37.73 12.57 0.19
N VAL A 165 36.85 12.44 -0.80
CA VAL A 165 35.69 11.53 -0.83
C VAL A 165 35.81 10.62 -2.06
N SER A 166 35.49 9.33 -1.90
CA SER A 166 35.51 8.38 -3.02
C SER A 166 34.14 8.28 -3.71
N VAL A 167 34.19 8.29 -5.05
CA VAL A 167 33.03 8.05 -5.92
C VAL A 167 33.32 6.80 -6.75
N ALA A 168 32.52 5.76 -6.58
CA ALA A 168 32.68 4.48 -7.26
C ALA A 168 31.47 4.17 -8.16
N VAL A 169 31.59 3.20 -9.06
CA VAL A 169 30.48 2.70 -9.88
C VAL A 169 30.15 1.27 -9.46
N VAL A 170 28.86 0.92 -9.44
CA VAL A 170 28.44 -0.48 -9.23
C VAL A 170 28.98 -1.36 -10.35
N GLY A 171 29.53 -2.53 -10.00
CA GLY A 171 29.89 -3.57 -10.97
C GLY A 171 31.29 -3.44 -11.58
N ALA A 172 32.23 -2.79 -10.88
CA ALA A 172 33.64 -2.65 -11.27
C ALA A 172 33.89 -1.82 -12.55
N ASP A 173 32.91 -1.02 -12.95
CA ASP A 173 33.11 -0.02 -14.01
C ASP A 173 33.98 1.15 -13.49
N THR A 174 34.64 1.83 -14.42
CA THR A 174 35.67 2.82 -14.11
C THR A 174 35.23 4.20 -14.59
N ILE A 175 35.44 5.20 -13.73
CA ILE A 175 35.28 6.61 -14.13
C ILE A 175 36.60 7.01 -14.77
N ASP A 176 36.54 7.53 -15.99
CA ASP A 176 37.73 7.91 -16.79
C ASP A 176 38.72 6.78 -17.09
N GLY A 177 38.29 5.52 -17.03
CA GLY A 177 39.17 4.38 -17.32
C GLY A 177 40.20 4.05 -16.23
N GLY A 178 40.14 4.72 -15.08
CA GLY A 178 41.08 4.51 -13.96
C GLY A 178 40.80 3.24 -13.16
N ALA A 179 41.83 2.65 -12.55
CA ALA A 179 41.75 1.37 -11.83
C ALA A 179 41.05 1.42 -10.44
N GLY A 180 40.17 2.39 -10.19
CA GLY A 180 39.51 2.53 -8.89
C GLY A 180 38.54 3.70 -8.79
N PRO A 181 37.99 3.95 -7.58
CA PRO A 181 37.06 5.05 -7.33
C PRO A 181 37.69 6.41 -7.65
N LEU A 182 36.90 7.31 -8.24
CA LEU A 182 37.27 8.70 -8.43
C LEU A 182 37.40 9.39 -7.06
N SER A 183 38.52 10.06 -6.83
CA SER A 183 38.76 10.84 -5.60
C SER A 183 38.36 12.30 -5.82
N VAL A 184 37.50 12.82 -4.94
CA VAL A 184 37.05 14.22 -4.94
C VAL A 184 37.62 14.94 -3.71
N THR A 185 38.65 15.77 -3.93
CA THR A 185 39.34 16.53 -2.88
C THR A 185 38.41 17.53 -2.18
N ALA A 186 38.68 17.82 -0.90
CA ALA A 186 37.95 18.83 -0.13
C ALA A 186 37.78 20.15 -0.89
N GLY A 187 36.58 20.71 -0.87
CA GLY A 187 36.24 21.98 -1.52
C GLY A 187 36.05 21.89 -3.05
N THR A 188 36.40 20.76 -3.68
CA THR A 188 36.27 20.58 -5.13
C THR A 188 34.95 19.92 -5.52
N ALA A 189 34.56 20.12 -6.78
CA ALA A 189 33.43 19.44 -7.40
C ALA A 189 33.89 18.71 -8.65
N LYS A 190 33.25 17.57 -8.92
CA LYS A 190 33.40 16.81 -10.15
C LYS A 190 32.06 16.55 -10.78
N GLU A 191 31.99 16.78 -12.08
CA GLU A 191 30.82 16.46 -12.87
C GLU A 191 31.09 15.16 -13.62
N ILE A 192 30.18 14.20 -13.50
CA ILE A 192 30.32 12.86 -14.05
C ILE A 192 29.14 12.64 -14.98
N TYR A 193 29.42 12.26 -16.23
CA TYR A 193 28.40 12.03 -17.24
C TYR A 193 28.56 10.66 -17.88
N ARG A 194 27.45 10.13 -18.38
CA ARG A 194 27.43 8.93 -19.20
C ARG A 194 27.92 9.30 -20.61
N ALA A 195 29.14 8.90 -20.97
CA ALA A 195 29.64 8.99 -22.33
C ALA A 195 29.24 7.73 -23.14
N ALA A 196 29.53 7.70 -24.45
CA ALA A 196 29.18 6.56 -25.29
C ALA A 196 29.84 5.23 -24.85
N THR A 197 31.00 5.29 -24.18
CA THR A 197 31.84 4.12 -23.86
C THR A 197 32.24 4.10 -22.38
N GLY A 198 31.33 4.45 -21.47
CA GLY A 198 31.58 4.44 -20.02
C GLY A 198 31.36 5.80 -19.36
N PHE A 199 31.69 5.88 -18.07
CA PHE A 199 31.64 7.14 -17.34
C PHE A 199 32.85 8.04 -17.64
N ARG A 200 32.61 9.34 -17.61
CA ARG A 200 33.65 10.37 -17.73
C ARG A 200 33.45 11.44 -16.67
N SER A 201 34.54 11.98 -16.13
CA SER A 201 34.52 13.14 -15.23
C SER A 201 35.17 14.36 -15.84
N ILE A 202 34.66 15.54 -15.49
CA ILE A 202 35.23 16.86 -15.79
C ILE A 202 35.48 17.56 -14.44
#